data_AF-A0A800ICW9-F1
#
_entry.id   AF-A0A800ICW9-F1
#
_cell.length_a   1.000
_cell.length_b   1.000
_cell.length_c   1.000
_cell.angle_alpha   90.00
_cell.angle_beta   90.00
_cell.angle_gamma   90.00
#
_symmetry.space_group_name_H-M   'P 1'
#
loop_
_entity.id
_entity.type
_entity.pdbx_description
1 polymer ?
#
loop_
_entity_poly.entity_id
_entity_poly.type
_entity_poly.pdbx_seq_one_letter_code
_entity_poly.pdbx_strand_id
1 'polypeptide(L)'
;MPRIEIELTSTRDDGTWTWRAAGAKLPKGSLDGALLNGGESVGDVLKVETEQFVDGITVTSVLTTRAPRSAPELLEMLGSGKETPLVTSTLASKKGRRGDNDRRDDNRRNKKDGDRRGPRNRTDRKPRRENKDGDRKDSRKPRQDRPQRTAPPRAKRLRPRHTHRDAAVAALPEELQLLGRQLSRNGVPGLRTEIAKQNAAAEAAGEPAVPEALLLKLAERIQPSLRTADWQDRAEAALKGVADLDLRDLRSVVVAAETAAKTDDTRELAEQLRTELTGRVDREHAKWQAEVASTLADGRMVRALRLSSRPPKAGAPLPGDLLEKLAQGAAEGLSSDTGQDRWGTVLDAVALSPVRGRVVPAGIPAEPNKELLELVTRLSMQVPAIAALFGIAPTAPPRNKRRRGPRS
;
A
#
# COMPACT_ATOMS: atom_id res chain seq x y z
N MET A 1 10.95 16.29 -19.26
CA MET A 1 11.80 17.39 -19.74
C MET A 1 13.24 17.14 -19.30
N PRO A 2 14.23 17.09 -20.22
CA PRO A 2 15.65 16.99 -19.86
C PRO A 2 16.10 18.23 -19.07
N ARG A 3 16.92 17.99 -18.04
CA ARG A 3 17.47 19.02 -17.15
C ARG A 3 18.95 19.16 -17.40
N ILE A 4 19.41 20.39 -17.58
CA ILE A 4 20.83 20.69 -17.78
C ILE A 4 21.25 21.88 -16.93
N GLU A 5 22.56 22.01 -16.72
CA GLU A 5 23.17 23.18 -16.10
C GLU A 5 23.74 24.06 -17.21
N ILE A 6 23.33 25.31 -17.23
CA ILE A 6 23.73 26.32 -18.21
C ILE A 6 24.42 27.47 -17.50
N GLU A 7 25.35 28.13 -18.19
CA GLU A 7 25.98 29.35 -17.74
C GLU A 7 25.56 30.50 -18.66
N LEU A 8 25.12 31.61 -18.06
CA LEU A 8 24.73 32.82 -18.79
C LEU A 8 25.98 33.53 -19.34
N THR A 9 26.07 33.73 -20.65
CA THR A 9 27.28 34.26 -21.31
C THR A 9 27.19 35.72 -21.71
N SER A 10 26.00 36.22 -22.05
CA SER A 10 25.78 37.65 -22.34
C SER A 10 24.29 37.97 -22.27
N THR A 11 23.98 39.25 -22.03
CA THR A 11 22.65 39.81 -22.20
C THR A 11 22.62 40.66 -23.48
N ARG A 12 21.47 40.72 -24.16
CA ARG A 12 21.23 41.56 -25.34
C ARG A 12 20.18 42.62 -25.00
N ASP A 13 20.20 43.74 -25.72
CA ASP A 13 19.33 44.89 -25.48
C ASP A 13 17.83 44.59 -25.72
N ASP A 14 17.53 43.46 -26.37
CA ASP A 14 16.18 42.94 -26.60
C ASP A 14 15.61 42.11 -25.43
N GLY A 15 16.36 41.98 -24.33
CA GLY A 15 15.97 41.20 -23.15
C GLY A 15 16.28 39.71 -23.25
N THR A 16 16.92 39.26 -24.33
CA THR A 16 17.35 37.86 -24.48
C THR A 16 18.76 37.64 -23.92
N TRP A 17 18.97 36.45 -23.36
CA TRP A 17 20.25 36.04 -22.79
C TRP A 17 20.87 34.93 -23.63
N THR A 18 22.16 34.98 -23.88
CA THR A 18 22.89 33.83 -24.45
C THR A 18 23.40 32.93 -23.34
N TRP A 19 23.41 31.62 -23.58
CA TRP A 19 23.91 30.65 -22.61
C TRP A 19 24.77 29.57 -23.26
N ARG A 20 25.64 28.98 -22.45
CA ARG A 20 26.42 27.77 -22.79
C ARG A 20 26.14 26.68 -21.78
N ALA A 21 26.35 25.41 -22.15
CA ALA A 21 26.35 24.36 -21.13
C ALA A 21 27.49 24.64 -20.13
N ALA A 22 27.25 24.44 -18.84
CA ALA A 22 28.26 24.71 -17.80
C ALA A 22 29.58 23.99 -18.13
N GLY A 23 30.68 24.75 -18.24
CA GLY A 23 32.00 24.24 -18.62
C GLY A 23 32.30 24.10 -20.13
N ALA A 24 31.35 24.40 -21.03
CA ALA A 24 31.57 24.36 -22.48
C ALA A 24 32.20 25.65 -23.02
N LYS A 25 33.05 25.62 -24.04
CA LYS A 25 33.73 26.84 -24.55
C LYS A 25 32.89 27.72 -25.51
N LEU A 26 31.82 27.19 -26.08
CA LEU A 26 30.99 27.89 -27.08
C LEU A 26 29.55 28.03 -26.58
N PRO A 27 28.87 29.17 -26.87
CA PRO A 27 27.46 29.35 -26.57
C PRO A 27 26.61 28.34 -27.35
N LYS A 28 25.56 27.82 -26.70
CA LYS A 28 24.69 26.77 -27.24
C LYS A 28 23.30 27.26 -27.61
N GLY A 29 22.85 28.40 -27.07
CA GLY A 29 21.52 28.91 -27.38
C GLY A 29 21.21 30.24 -26.72
N SER A 30 19.96 30.69 -26.92
CA SER A 30 19.38 31.86 -26.26
C SER A 30 18.27 31.46 -25.29
N LEU A 31 18.03 32.32 -24.30
CA LEU A 31 17.05 32.21 -23.23
C LEU A 31 16.28 33.53 -23.18
N ASP A 32 14.96 33.46 -22.97
CA ASP A 32 14.16 34.65 -22.68
C ASP A 32 14.41 35.13 -21.24
N GLY A 33 14.81 36.39 -21.08
CA GLY A 33 15.08 36.99 -19.77
C GLY A 33 13.87 37.01 -18.85
N ALA A 34 12.64 36.89 -19.38
CA ALA A 34 11.43 36.76 -18.56
C ALA A 34 11.39 35.51 -17.67
N LEU A 35 12.22 34.51 -17.96
CA LEU A 35 12.35 33.28 -17.16
C LEU A 35 13.29 33.43 -15.96
N LEU A 36 14.04 34.54 -15.87
CA LEU A 36 14.96 34.85 -14.78
C LEU A 36 14.24 35.61 -13.66
N ASN A 37 14.65 35.42 -12.40
CA ASN A 37 14.01 36.06 -11.25
C ASN A 37 14.55 37.46 -10.92
N GLY A 38 15.37 38.04 -11.81
CA GLY A 38 15.83 39.43 -11.74
C GLY A 38 17.04 39.65 -10.83
N GLY A 39 17.79 38.60 -10.51
CA GLY A 39 19.02 38.66 -9.69
C GLY A 39 20.25 38.01 -10.34
N GLU A 40 20.09 37.48 -11.55
CA GLU A 40 21.10 36.70 -12.26
C GLU A 40 22.02 37.60 -13.10
N SER A 41 23.32 37.29 -13.09
CA SER A 41 24.37 38.01 -13.81
C SER A 41 25.06 37.13 -14.85
N VAL A 42 25.77 37.75 -15.79
CA VAL A 42 26.64 37.02 -16.73
C VAL A 42 27.70 36.25 -15.93
N GLY A 43 27.80 34.94 -16.19
CA GLY A 43 28.65 33.99 -15.46
C GLY A 43 27.89 33.09 -14.49
N ASP A 44 26.62 33.36 -14.21
CA ASP A 44 25.83 32.51 -13.30
C ASP A 44 25.49 31.16 -13.92
N VAL A 45 25.67 30.11 -13.13
CA VAL A 45 25.31 28.74 -13.51
C VAL A 45 23.94 28.40 -12.95
N LEU A 46 22.98 28.20 -13.86
CA LEU A 46 21.59 27.92 -13.56
C LEU A 46 21.23 26.50 -13.96
N LYS A 47 20.40 25.85 -13.14
CA LYS A 47 19.78 24.59 -13.52
C LYS A 47 18.47 24.88 -14.24
N VAL A 48 18.33 24.35 -15.44
CA VAL A 48 17.18 24.66 -16.31
C VAL A 48 16.55 23.40 -16.87
N GLU A 49 15.25 23.48 -17.13
CA GLU A 49 14.54 22.48 -17.94
C GLU A 49 14.55 22.93 -19.40
N THR A 50 14.89 21.99 -20.28
CA THR A 50 15.05 22.25 -21.72
C THR A 50 14.18 21.34 -22.54
N GLU A 51 13.87 21.79 -23.74
CA GLU A 51 13.21 21.02 -24.79
C GLU A 51 14.06 21.09 -26.07
N GLN A 52 14.25 19.94 -26.72
CA GLN A 52 15.09 19.82 -27.91
C GLN A 52 14.19 19.79 -29.15
N PHE A 53 14.38 20.77 -30.03
CA PHE A 53 13.72 20.85 -31.32
C PHE A 53 14.73 20.65 -32.45
N VAL A 54 14.25 20.46 -33.68
CA VAL A 54 15.08 20.33 -34.88
C VAL A 54 15.97 21.56 -35.09
N ASP A 55 15.50 22.74 -34.65
CA ASP A 55 16.17 24.03 -34.81
C ASP A 55 17.05 24.44 -33.60
N GLY A 56 17.13 23.61 -32.54
CA GLY A 56 18.00 23.88 -31.38
C GLY A 56 17.42 23.50 -30.03
N ILE A 57 18.10 23.93 -28.95
CA ILE A 57 17.69 23.69 -27.56
C ILE A 57 17.05 24.95 -27.00
N THR A 58 15.78 24.86 -26.61
CA THR A 58 15.05 25.97 -25.98
C THR A 58 14.92 25.71 -24.49
N VAL A 59 15.19 26.74 -23.67
CA VAL A 59 15.00 26.67 -22.23
C VAL A 59 13.55 27.00 -21.90
N THR A 60 12.86 26.10 -21.21
CA THR A 60 11.43 26.24 -20.89
C THR A 60 11.20 26.77 -19.48
N SER A 61 12.09 26.46 -18.53
CA SER A 61 12.01 26.99 -17.16
C SER A 61 13.36 26.99 -16.45
N VAL A 62 13.55 27.96 -15.55
CA VAL A 62 14.73 28.07 -14.69
C VAL A 62 14.37 27.52 -13.31
N LEU A 63 15.09 26.49 -12.87
CA LEU A 63 14.92 25.89 -11.55
C LEU A 63 15.74 26.66 -10.53
N THR A 64 15.08 27.29 -9.55
CA THR A 64 15.78 27.98 -8.47
C THR A 64 16.63 26.98 -7.68
N THR A 65 17.95 27.14 -7.72
CA THR A 65 18.85 26.40 -6.85
C THR A 65 18.74 27.01 -5.46
N ARG A 66 18.09 26.29 -4.54
CA ARG A 66 18.01 26.66 -3.12
C ARG A 66 19.43 27.00 -2.64
N ALA A 67 19.65 28.24 -2.22
CA ALA A 67 20.96 28.72 -1.77
C ALA A 67 21.58 27.76 -0.74
N PRO A 68 22.92 27.58 -0.74
CA PRO A 68 23.59 26.80 0.30
C PRO A 68 23.33 27.46 1.65
N ARG A 69 22.61 26.75 2.52
CA ARG A 69 22.25 27.25 3.85
C ARG A 69 23.31 26.85 4.86
N SER A 70 23.69 27.79 5.72
CA SER A 70 24.69 27.59 6.77
C SER A 70 24.19 26.77 7.97
N ALA A 71 22.91 26.37 8.02
CA ALA A 71 22.37 25.58 9.12
C ALA A 71 21.29 24.57 8.65
N PRO A 72 21.26 23.34 9.22
CA PRO A 72 20.20 22.37 8.96
C PRO A 72 18.86 22.86 9.54
N GLU A 73 17.74 22.51 8.88
CA GLU A 73 16.39 22.72 9.42
C GLU A 73 16.23 21.86 10.68
N LEU A 74 16.39 22.49 11.84
CA LEU A 74 16.04 21.90 13.12
C LEU A 74 14.51 21.89 13.22
N LEU A 75 13.93 20.69 13.28
CA LEU A 75 12.52 20.53 13.67
C LEU A 75 12.41 20.91 15.14
N GLU A 76 11.85 22.09 15.43
CA GLU A 76 11.55 22.50 16.79
C GLU A 76 10.43 21.61 17.32
N MET A 77 10.81 20.61 18.12
CA MET A 77 9.88 19.69 18.74
C MET A 77 9.24 20.42 19.92
N LEU A 78 8.07 21.03 19.69
CA LEU A 78 7.23 21.57 20.76
C LEU A 78 6.81 20.42 21.69
N GLY A 79 7.58 20.22 22.76
CA GLY A 79 7.26 19.28 23.82
C GLY A 79 5.89 19.60 24.43
N SER A 80 5.10 18.59 24.75
CA SER A 80 3.69 18.73 25.18
C SER A 80 3.47 19.40 26.55
N GLY A 81 4.47 20.13 27.09
CA GLY A 81 4.38 20.86 28.35
C GLY A 81 3.97 20.02 29.58
N LYS A 82 4.11 18.69 29.51
CA LYS A 82 3.69 17.77 30.56
C LYS A 82 4.85 16.89 30.95
N GLU A 83 5.33 17.06 32.18
CA GLU A 83 6.24 16.12 32.82
C GLU A 83 5.50 14.81 33.07
N THR A 84 5.85 13.78 32.31
CA THR A 84 5.46 12.41 32.61
C THR A 84 6.64 11.71 33.31
N PRO A 85 6.42 11.02 34.44
CA PRO A 85 7.50 10.36 35.17
C PRO A 85 8.18 9.29 34.30
N LEU A 86 9.52 9.29 34.29
CA LEU A 86 10.38 8.47 33.42
C LEU A 86 10.45 6.97 33.80
N VAL A 87 9.70 6.52 34.81
CA VAL A 87 9.73 5.13 35.26
C VAL A 87 8.31 4.67 35.60
N THR A 88 7.77 3.71 34.87
CA THR A 88 6.57 2.97 35.28
C THR A 88 6.99 1.84 36.22
N SER A 89 6.99 2.10 37.52
CA SER A 89 7.06 1.03 38.53
C SER A 89 5.65 0.53 38.83
N THR A 90 5.39 -0.73 38.53
CA THR A 90 4.16 -1.43 38.94
C THR A 90 4.39 -2.06 40.31
N LEU A 91 3.94 -1.38 41.37
CA LEU A 91 3.79 -1.96 42.69
C LEU A 91 2.40 -2.61 42.80
N ALA A 92 2.38 -3.91 43.08
CA ALA A 92 1.16 -4.67 43.29
C ALA A 92 0.42 -4.16 44.54
N SER A 93 -0.84 -3.73 44.37
CA SER A 93 -1.67 -3.25 45.47
C SER A 93 -2.34 -4.42 46.21
N LYS A 94 -2.18 -4.38 47.53
CA LYS A 94 -2.66 -5.32 48.53
C LYS A 94 -4.14 -5.05 48.87
N LYS A 95 -4.86 -6.15 49.01
CA LYS A 95 -6.27 -6.36 49.42
C LYS A 95 -6.75 -5.59 50.67
N GLY A 96 -7.97 -5.02 50.60
CA GLY A 96 -8.86 -4.68 51.74
C GLY A 96 -10.29 -4.40 51.23
N ARG A 97 -11.29 -5.29 51.43
CA ARG A 97 -12.29 -5.43 52.53
C ARG A 97 -13.34 -4.29 52.66
N ARG A 98 -14.60 -4.53 52.24
CA ARG A 98 -15.84 -4.63 53.06
C ARG A 98 -17.15 -4.64 52.24
N GLY A 99 -18.16 -5.37 52.75
CA GLY A 99 -19.60 -5.32 52.37
C GLY A 99 -20.08 -6.57 51.61
N ASP A 100 -20.31 -7.72 52.27
CA ASP A 100 -21.53 -8.11 53.01
C ASP A 100 -22.75 -8.36 52.09
N ASN A 101 -23.07 -9.63 51.79
CA ASN A 101 -24.33 -10.27 52.17
C ASN A 101 -24.43 -11.72 51.64
N ASP A 102 -24.69 -12.63 52.58
CA ASP A 102 -25.58 -13.79 52.50
C ASP A 102 -25.40 -14.97 51.50
N ARG A 103 -25.10 -16.12 52.11
CA ARG A 103 -25.82 -17.43 52.04
C ARG A 103 -25.09 -18.65 51.45
N ARG A 104 -24.83 -19.55 52.42
CA ARG A 104 -25.05 -21.01 52.46
C ARG A 104 -24.04 -21.96 51.82
N ASP A 105 -23.53 -22.78 52.74
CA ASP A 105 -23.27 -24.22 52.70
C ASP A 105 -22.20 -24.73 51.73
N ASP A 106 -21.01 -25.10 52.20
CA ASP A 106 -20.68 -26.29 53.01
C ASP A 106 -20.56 -27.54 52.14
N ASN A 107 -19.35 -27.84 51.64
CA ASN A 107 -18.69 -29.12 51.91
C ASN A 107 -17.26 -29.22 51.33
N ARG A 108 -16.31 -29.20 52.26
CA ARG A 108 -15.27 -30.21 52.49
C ARG A 108 -14.44 -30.81 51.33
N ARG A 109 -13.13 -30.59 51.50
CA ARG A 109 -12.02 -31.58 51.54
C ARG A 109 -11.48 -32.14 50.22
N ASN A 110 -10.48 -31.42 49.70
CA ASN A 110 -9.05 -31.76 49.78
C ASN A 110 -8.65 -33.26 49.83
N LYS A 111 -8.05 -33.77 48.74
CA LYS A 111 -6.93 -34.76 48.68
C LYS A 111 -6.49 -34.89 47.21
N LYS A 112 -5.35 -34.34 46.77
CA LYS A 112 -3.94 -34.73 46.98
C LYS A 112 -3.59 -36.11 46.38
N ASP A 113 -2.76 -36.02 45.33
CA ASP A 113 -1.73 -36.92 44.78
C ASP A 113 -2.10 -38.33 44.31
N GLY A 114 -1.55 -38.71 43.14
CA GLY A 114 -1.37 -40.12 42.80
C GLY A 114 -1.35 -40.49 41.32
N ASP A 115 -0.30 -40.08 40.60
CA ASP A 115 0.58 -40.92 39.78
C ASP A 115 0.02 -42.04 38.85
N ARG A 116 0.61 -42.03 37.63
CA ARG A 116 0.94 -43.18 36.73
C ARG A 116 -0.03 -43.69 35.65
N ARG A 117 0.50 -43.54 34.43
CA ARG A 117 0.70 -44.55 33.36
C ARG A 117 -0.53 -45.18 32.69
N GLY A 118 -0.72 -44.76 31.44
CA GLY A 118 -0.51 -45.66 30.30
C GLY A 118 -1.76 -46.09 29.53
N PRO A 119 -1.68 -46.21 28.18
CA PRO A 119 -2.83 -46.20 27.28
C PRO A 119 -3.20 -47.59 26.74
N ARG A 120 -4.46 -47.79 26.33
CA ARG A 120 -4.95 -48.69 25.25
C ARG A 120 -6.48 -48.61 25.25
N ASN A 121 -7.10 -47.95 24.28
CA ASN A 121 -7.40 -48.45 22.93
C ASN A 121 -8.16 -49.77 22.96
N ARG A 122 -9.48 -49.75 22.75
CA ARG A 122 -10.14 -50.26 21.54
C ARG A 122 -11.66 -50.40 21.72
N THR A 123 -12.37 -49.94 20.69
CA THR A 123 -13.61 -50.47 20.10
C THR A 123 -14.68 -51.05 21.03
N ASP A 124 -15.91 -50.51 21.00
CA ASP A 124 -16.96 -51.13 20.18
C ASP A 124 -18.29 -50.32 20.16
N ARG A 125 -18.63 -49.89 18.95
CA ARG A 125 -19.91 -50.01 18.24
C ARG A 125 -21.17 -50.36 19.10
N LYS A 126 -22.04 -49.34 19.29
CA LYS A 126 -23.54 -49.25 19.17
C LYS A 126 -24.43 -50.45 19.63
N PRO A 127 -25.71 -50.28 20.09
CA PRO A 127 -26.65 -49.22 19.66
C PRO A 127 -27.70 -48.68 20.68
N ARG A 128 -28.24 -47.50 20.33
CA ARG A 128 -29.65 -47.05 20.38
C ARG A 128 -30.62 -47.72 21.37
N ARG A 129 -31.06 -46.95 22.37
CA ARG A 129 -32.42 -47.03 22.93
C ARG A 129 -33.05 -45.64 23.00
N GLU A 130 -34.35 -45.68 22.78
CA GLU A 130 -35.31 -44.64 22.40
C GLU A 130 -36.04 -44.09 23.65
N ASN A 131 -36.79 -43.00 23.45
CA ASN A 131 -37.75 -42.35 24.37
C ASN A 131 -37.17 -41.41 25.44
N LYS A 132 -37.73 -40.24 25.76
CA LYS A 132 -38.89 -39.48 25.27
C LYS A 132 -38.84 -38.08 25.92
N ASP A 133 -39.54 -37.13 25.31
CA ASP A 133 -40.14 -35.92 25.91
C ASP A 133 -39.24 -34.76 26.36
N GLY A 134 -39.53 -33.56 25.83
CA GLY A 134 -38.91 -32.32 26.28
C GLY A 134 -39.13 -31.11 25.36
N ASP A 135 -40.40 -30.77 25.14
CA ASP A 135 -40.92 -29.57 24.49
C ASP A 135 -40.16 -28.26 24.85
N ARG A 136 -39.69 -27.51 23.83
CA ARG A 136 -39.39 -26.06 23.88
C ARG A 136 -39.05 -25.49 22.49
N LYS A 137 -40.10 -25.06 21.79
CA LYS A 137 -40.22 -23.77 21.07
C LYS A 137 -38.90 -23.08 20.65
N ASP A 138 -38.49 -23.24 19.38
CA ASP A 138 -37.74 -22.20 18.66
C ASP A 138 -38.25 -22.11 17.21
N SER A 139 -39.16 -21.16 16.99
CA SER A 139 -39.71 -20.80 15.68
C SER A 139 -38.66 -20.07 14.83
N ARG A 140 -37.57 -20.76 14.45
CA ARG A 140 -36.68 -20.25 13.41
C ARG A 140 -37.23 -20.62 12.05
N LYS A 141 -37.82 -19.63 11.38
CA LYS A 141 -38.06 -19.66 9.93
C LYS A 141 -36.81 -20.22 9.22
N PRO A 142 -36.95 -21.14 8.24
CA PRO A 142 -35.82 -21.58 7.45
C PRO A 142 -35.26 -20.35 6.74
N ARG A 143 -34.00 -20.00 7.04
CA ARG A 143 -33.25 -19.09 6.19
C ARG A 143 -33.17 -19.78 4.83
N GLN A 144 -33.90 -19.26 3.85
CA GLN A 144 -33.65 -19.53 2.44
C GLN A 144 -32.14 -19.56 2.22
N ASP A 145 -31.66 -20.67 1.65
CA ASP A 145 -30.29 -20.85 1.19
C ASP A 145 -29.94 -19.71 0.24
N ARG A 146 -29.40 -18.63 0.81
CA ARG A 146 -28.79 -17.58 0.04
C ARG A 146 -27.50 -18.21 -0.50
N PRO A 147 -27.34 -18.38 -1.82
CA PRO A 147 -26.14 -18.99 -2.35
C PRO A 147 -24.94 -18.23 -1.79
N GLN A 148 -24.05 -18.96 -1.10
CA GLN A 148 -22.81 -18.37 -0.62
C GLN A 148 -22.12 -17.79 -1.85
N ARG A 149 -22.06 -16.46 -1.93
CA ARG A 149 -21.21 -15.77 -2.90
C ARG A 149 -19.79 -16.24 -2.62
N THR A 150 -19.33 -17.23 -3.38
CA THR A 150 -17.94 -17.63 -3.39
C THR A 150 -17.15 -16.39 -3.76
N ALA A 151 -16.40 -15.85 -2.81
CA ALA A 151 -15.49 -14.76 -3.11
C ALA A 151 -14.59 -15.21 -4.27
N PRO A 152 -14.34 -14.34 -5.28
CA PRO A 152 -13.48 -14.72 -6.38
C PRO A 152 -12.12 -15.19 -5.84
N PRO A 153 -11.51 -16.21 -6.47
CA PRO A 153 -10.26 -16.80 -6.00
C PRO A 153 -9.19 -15.70 -5.87
N ARG A 154 -8.49 -15.69 -4.74
CA ARG A 154 -7.40 -14.72 -4.51
C ARG A 154 -6.27 -14.99 -5.51
N ALA A 155 -5.66 -13.92 -6.01
CA ALA A 155 -4.49 -14.03 -6.89
C ALA A 155 -3.36 -14.83 -6.23
N LYS A 156 -2.62 -15.58 -7.05
CA LYS A 156 -1.52 -16.43 -6.58
C LYS A 156 -0.38 -15.54 -6.06
N ARG A 157 0.27 -15.97 -4.97
CA ARG A 157 1.46 -15.31 -4.41
C ARG A 157 2.71 -15.80 -5.12
N LEU A 158 3.73 -14.94 -5.20
CA LEU A 158 5.02 -15.31 -5.77
C LEU A 158 5.68 -16.42 -4.95
N ARG A 159 6.20 -17.45 -5.64
CA ARG A 159 6.97 -18.55 -5.05
C ARG A 159 8.26 -18.76 -5.84
N PRO A 160 9.32 -18.00 -5.52
CA PRO A 160 10.62 -18.12 -6.17
C PRO A 160 11.27 -19.47 -5.87
N ARG A 161 12.10 -19.94 -6.79
CA ARG A 161 13.05 -21.03 -6.54
C ARG A 161 14.31 -20.44 -5.89
N HIS A 162 15.34 -21.28 -5.75
CA HIS A 162 16.64 -20.88 -5.22
C HIS A 162 17.77 -21.31 -6.17
N THR A 163 17.46 -21.48 -7.46
CA THR A 163 18.37 -22.06 -8.43
C THR A 163 19.56 -21.13 -8.68
N HIS A 164 19.30 -19.86 -8.97
CA HIS A 164 20.34 -18.87 -9.19
C HIS A 164 21.04 -18.52 -7.89
N ARG A 165 20.28 -18.39 -6.80
CA ARG A 165 20.84 -18.08 -5.48
C ARG A 165 21.81 -19.15 -5.01
N ASP A 166 21.45 -20.42 -5.13
CA ASP A 166 22.30 -21.53 -4.67
C ASP A 166 23.53 -21.68 -5.61
N ALA A 167 23.39 -21.44 -6.92
CA ALA A 167 24.51 -21.38 -7.85
C ALA A 167 25.48 -20.22 -7.55
N ALA A 168 24.95 -19.02 -7.24
CA ALA A 168 25.77 -17.85 -6.89
C ALA A 168 26.55 -18.07 -5.59
N VAL A 169 25.99 -18.79 -4.62
CA VAL A 169 26.70 -19.21 -3.42
C VAL A 169 27.79 -20.24 -3.75
N ALA A 170 27.49 -21.24 -4.59
CA ALA A 170 28.45 -22.28 -4.97
C ALA A 170 29.64 -21.74 -5.76
N ALA A 171 29.45 -20.62 -6.50
CA ALA A 171 30.52 -19.95 -7.24
C ALA A 171 31.48 -19.13 -6.35
N LEU A 172 31.16 -18.93 -5.07
CA LEU A 172 32.07 -18.27 -4.13
C LEU A 172 33.22 -19.20 -3.72
N PRO A 173 34.40 -18.66 -3.37
CA PRO A 173 35.44 -19.41 -2.66
C PRO A 173 34.85 -20.18 -1.48
N GLU A 174 35.37 -21.39 -1.22
CA GLU A 174 34.80 -22.33 -0.24
C GLU A 174 34.63 -21.68 1.15
N GLU A 175 35.60 -20.86 1.54
CA GLU A 175 35.63 -20.14 2.82
C GLU A 175 34.51 -19.09 2.92
N LEU A 176 34.05 -18.56 1.79
CA LEU A 176 33.02 -17.53 1.72
C LEU A 176 31.61 -18.09 1.52
N GLN A 177 31.45 -19.38 1.20
CA GLN A 177 30.14 -19.95 0.93
C GLN A 177 29.21 -19.89 2.16
N LEU A 178 29.74 -20.09 3.37
CA LEU A 178 28.95 -19.97 4.59
C LEU A 178 28.42 -18.55 4.78
N LEU A 179 29.28 -17.55 4.58
CA LEU A 179 28.91 -16.13 4.62
C LEU A 179 27.85 -15.81 3.56
N GLY A 180 28.03 -16.32 2.33
CA GLY A 180 27.06 -16.16 1.25
C GLY A 180 25.69 -16.76 1.56
N ARG A 181 25.64 -17.94 2.20
CA ARG A 181 24.39 -18.56 2.67
C ARG A 181 23.69 -17.73 3.75
N GLN A 182 24.44 -17.18 4.70
CA GLN A 182 23.88 -16.32 5.75
C GLN A 182 23.33 -15.01 5.18
N LEU A 183 24.09 -14.37 4.29
CA LEU A 183 23.67 -13.13 3.62
C LEU A 183 22.43 -13.31 2.76
N SER A 184 22.35 -14.42 2.04
CA SER A 184 21.19 -14.72 1.18
C SER A 184 19.90 -14.95 1.98
N ARG A 185 20.00 -15.41 3.23
CA ARG A 185 18.84 -15.68 4.10
C ARG A 185 18.41 -14.46 4.90
N ASN A 186 19.37 -13.77 5.53
CA ASN A 186 19.07 -12.76 6.55
C ASN A 186 19.56 -11.35 6.19
N GLY A 187 20.23 -11.20 5.05
CA GLY A 187 20.87 -9.95 4.64
C GLY A 187 21.98 -9.48 5.58
N VAL A 188 22.51 -8.29 5.32
CA VAL A 188 23.54 -7.66 6.16
C VAL A 188 23.06 -7.39 7.60
N PRO A 189 21.81 -6.96 7.86
CA PRO A 189 21.33 -6.79 9.24
C PRO A 189 21.37 -8.10 10.03
N GLY A 190 20.92 -9.21 9.43
CA GLY A 190 20.97 -10.50 10.10
C GLY A 190 22.39 -11.03 10.29
N LEU A 191 23.29 -10.74 9.35
CA LEU A 191 24.72 -11.03 9.55
C LEU A 191 25.29 -10.27 10.76
N ARG A 192 24.97 -8.98 10.94
CA ARG A 192 25.40 -8.21 12.12
C ARG A 192 24.89 -8.83 13.42
N THR A 193 23.63 -9.23 13.46
CA THR A 193 23.05 -9.91 14.63
C THR A 193 23.78 -11.21 14.95
N GLU A 194 24.11 -12.01 13.93
CA GLU A 194 24.80 -13.29 14.14
C GLU A 194 26.26 -13.09 14.58
N ILE A 195 26.98 -12.11 14.01
CA ILE A 195 28.34 -11.76 14.45
C ILE A 195 28.32 -11.29 15.91
N ALA A 196 27.42 -10.40 16.27
CA ALA A 196 27.30 -9.91 17.65
C ALA A 196 27.04 -11.05 18.64
N LYS A 197 26.16 -11.99 18.26
CA LYS A 197 25.88 -13.20 19.05
C LYS A 197 27.11 -14.09 19.22
N GLN A 198 27.89 -14.29 18.16
CA GLN A 198 29.11 -15.09 18.20
C GLN A 198 30.20 -14.41 19.04
N ASN A 199 30.36 -13.09 18.91
CA ASN A 199 31.33 -12.34 19.70
C ASN A 199 31.00 -12.35 21.19
N ALA A 200 29.73 -12.25 21.57
CA ALA A 200 29.31 -12.39 22.97
C ALA A 200 29.61 -13.80 23.53
N ALA A 201 29.47 -14.85 22.70
CA ALA A 201 29.81 -16.21 23.09
C ALA A 201 31.33 -16.41 23.22
N ALA A 202 32.12 -15.86 22.29
CA ALA A 202 33.58 -15.90 22.34
C ALA A 202 34.11 -15.16 23.58
N GLU A 203 33.55 -13.99 23.89
CA GLU A 203 33.87 -13.24 25.11
C GLU A 203 33.58 -14.08 26.37
N ALA A 204 32.42 -14.73 26.45
CA ALA A 204 32.08 -15.62 27.56
C ALA A 204 32.99 -16.85 27.67
N ALA A 205 33.55 -17.32 26.55
CA ALA A 205 34.47 -18.44 26.49
C ALA A 205 35.96 -18.04 26.66
N GLY A 206 36.27 -16.74 26.72
CA GLY A 206 37.65 -16.24 26.73
C GLY A 206 38.39 -16.40 25.40
N GLU A 207 37.65 -16.56 24.30
CA GLU A 207 38.18 -16.68 22.93
C GLU A 207 38.26 -15.30 22.23
N PRO A 208 39.15 -15.12 21.25
CA PRO A 208 39.24 -13.88 20.49
C PRO A 208 37.96 -13.62 19.69
N ALA A 209 37.54 -12.34 19.64
CA ALA A 209 36.37 -11.93 18.89
C ALA A 209 36.53 -12.12 17.38
N VAL A 210 35.43 -12.49 16.71
CA VAL A 210 35.34 -12.55 15.26
C VAL A 210 35.46 -11.13 14.69
N PRO A 211 36.30 -10.90 13.66
CA PRO A 211 36.54 -9.57 13.11
C PRO A 211 35.34 -9.07 12.29
N GLU A 212 34.40 -8.41 12.95
CA GLU A 212 33.16 -7.90 12.36
C GLU A 212 33.41 -7.02 11.13
N ALA A 213 34.31 -6.04 11.24
CA ALA A 213 34.59 -5.10 10.16
C ALA A 213 35.08 -5.79 8.87
N LEU A 214 35.82 -6.89 8.99
CA LEU A 214 36.29 -7.67 7.84
C LEU A 214 35.13 -8.44 7.20
N LEU A 215 34.29 -9.10 8.00
CA LEU A 215 33.12 -9.83 7.49
C LEU A 215 32.11 -8.90 6.82
N LEU A 216 31.90 -7.69 7.34
CA LEU A 216 31.03 -6.70 6.72
C LEU A 216 31.59 -6.19 5.38
N LYS A 217 32.90 -5.95 5.28
CA LYS A 217 33.54 -5.58 4.01
C LYS A 217 33.41 -6.70 2.96
N LEU A 218 33.60 -7.95 3.38
CA LEU A 218 33.39 -9.10 2.49
C LEU A 218 31.93 -9.21 2.06
N ALA A 219 30.99 -9.00 2.99
CA ALA A 219 29.56 -8.99 2.70
C ALA A 219 29.16 -7.94 1.68
N GLU A 220 29.67 -6.71 1.80
CA GLU A 220 29.43 -5.62 0.84
C GLU A 220 29.90 -5.99 -0.58
N ARG A 221 31.01 -6.73 -0.70
CA ARG A 221 31.54 -7.20 -1.99
C ARG A 221 30.67 -8.28 -2.64
N ILE A 222 30.18 -9.25 -1.88
CA ILE A 222 29.40 -10.40 -2.41
C ILE A 222 27.89 -10.15 -2.47
N GLN A 223 27.36 -9.19 -1.71
CA GLN A 223 25.93 -8.93 -1.66
C GLN A 223 25.30 -8.55 -3.03
N PRO A 224 25.93 -7.75 -3.91
CA PRO A 224 25.34 -7.40 -5.19
C PRO A 224 25.07 -8.61 -6.10
N SER A 225 25.99 -9.58 -6.16
CA SER A 225 25.80 -10.79 -6.97
C SER A 225 24.69 -11.68 -6.40
N LEU A 226 24.66 -11.87 -5.08
CA LEU A 226 23.59 -12.63 -4.40
C LEU A 226 22.21 -11.99 -4.58
N ARG A 227 22.12 -10.64 -4.54
CA ARG A 227 20.86 -9.92 -4.82
C ARG A 227 20.41 -10.08 -6.27
N THR A 228 21.34 -10.07 -7.22
CA THR A 228 21.05 -10.31 -8.64
C THR A 228 20.48 -11.72 -8.83
N ALA A 229 21.10 -12.71 -8.21
CA ALA A 229 20.67 -14.11 -8.27
C ALA A 229 19.30 -14.35 -7.61
N ASP A 230 19.06 -13.81 -6.41
CA ASP A 230 17.73 -13.89 -5.77
C ASP A 230 16.65 -13.20 -6.61
N TRP A 231 16.98 -12.06 -7.23
CA TRP A 231 16.08 -11.39 -8.14
C TRP A 231 15.79 -12.22 -9.39
N GLN A 232 16.78 -12.91 -9.98
CA GLN A 232 16.56 -13.80 -11.12
C GLN A 232 15.59 -14.94 -10.77
N ASP A 233 15.77 -15.60 -9.63
CA ASP A 233 14.84 -16.64 -9.15
C ASP A 233 13.40 -16.11 -9.00
N ARG A 234 13.26 -14.87 -8.53
CA ARG A 234 11.96 -14.18 -8.42
C ARG A 234 11.39 -13.79 -9.78
N ALA A 235 12.24 -13.33 -10.70
CA ALA A 235 11.89 -12.88 -12.03
C ALA A 235 11.38 -14.05 -12.89
N GLU A 236 12.08 -15.18 -12.89
CA GLU A 236 11.64 -16.39 -13.59
C GLU A 236 10.34 -16.95 -13.03
N ALA A 237 10.20 -16.98 -11.70
CA ALA A 237 8.94 -17.40 -11.07
C ALA A 237 7.78 -16.45 -11.41
N ALA A 238 8.06 -15.15 -11.52
CA ALA A 238 7.07 -14.15 -11.91
C ALA A 238 6.66 -14.31 -13.38
N LEU A 239 7.62 -14.51 -14.28
CA LEU A 239 7.38 -14.72 -15.71
C LEU A 239 6.53 -15.99 -15.94
N LYS A 240 6.89 -17.11 -15.28
CA LYS A 240 6.12 -18.36 -15.36
C LYS A 240 4.70 -18.23 -14.85
N GLY A 241 4.48 -17.36 -13.86
CA GLY A 241 3.19 -17.15 -13.19
C GLY A 241 2.41 -15.93 -13.69
N VAL A 242 2.87 -15.23 -14.73
CA VAL A 242 2.46 -13.84 -15.02
C VAL A 242 0.96 -13.65 -15.23
N ALA A 243 0.26 -14.68 -15.70
CA ALA A 243 -1.17 -14.65 -15.94
C ALA A 243 -2.03 -14.70 -14.66
N ASP A 244 -1.51 -15.28 -13.57
CA ASP A 244 -2.29 -15.54 -12.33
C ASP A 244 -1.66 -14.93 -11.08
N LEU A 245 -0.44 -14.41 -11.20
CA LEU A 245 0.29 -13.77 -10.12
C LEU A 245 -0.40 -12.47 -9.70
N ASP A 246 -0.41 -12.18 -8.41
CA ASP A 246 -0.86 -10.90 -7.90
C ASP A 246 -0.04 -9.74 -8.50
N LEU A 247 -0.74 -8.74 -9.07
CA LEU A 247 -0.10 -7.57 -9.68
C LEU A 247 0.83 -6.81 -8.73
N ARG A 248 0.61 -6.84 -7.41
CA ARG A 248 1.51 -6.24 -6.43
C ARG A 248 2.85 -6.96 -6.40
N ASP A 249 2.82 -8.29 -6.45
CA ASP A 249 4.04 -9.11 -6.42
C ASP A 249 4.81 -8.92 -7.74
N LEU A 250 4.11 -8.91 -8.89
CA LEU A 250 4.71 -8.64 -10.20
C LEU A 250 5.39 -7.26 -10.25
N ARG A 251 4.70 -6.21 -9.78
CA ARG A 251 5.27 -4.85 -9.66
C ARG A 251 6.49 -4.82 -8.75
N SER A 252 6.46 -5.54 -7.63
CA SER A 252 7.60 -5.61 -6.71
C SER A 252 8.84 -6.19 -7.37
N VAL A 253 8.69 -7.20 -8.24
CA VAL A 253 9.82 -7.81 -8.97
C VAL A 253 10.36 -6.86 -10.03
N VAL A 254 9.48 -6.18 -10.77
CA VAL A 254 9.86 -5.19 -11.79
C VAL A 254 10.62 -4.01 -11.17
N VAL A 255 10.14 -3.48 -10.03
CA VAL A 255 10.83 -2.39 -9.31
C VAL A 255 12.19 -2.86 -8.78
N ALA A 256 12.27 -4.08 -8.22
CA ALA A 256 13.54 -4.62 -7.72
C ALA A 256 14.60 -4.75 -8.83
N ALA A 257 14.18 -4.91 -10.09
CA ALA A 257 15.07 -5.03 -11.24
C ALA A 257 15.98 -3.81 -11.44
N GLU A 258 15.54 -2.60 -11.08
CA GLU A 258 16.35 -1.37 -11.21
C GLU A 258 17.70 -1.47 -10.47
N THR A 259 17.69 -2.17 -9.34
CA THR A 259 18.89 -2.36 -8.51
C THR A 259 19.58 -3.69 -8.73
N ALA A 260 18.87 -4.70 -9.22
CA ALA A 260 19.35 -6.08 -9.30
C ALA A 260 19.76 -6.51 -10.72
N ALA A 261 19.20 -5.95 -11.78
CA ALA A 261 19.56 -6.30 -13.16
C ALA A 261 20.87 -5.61 -13.59
N LYS A 262 21.99 -6.34 -13.53
CA LYS A 262 23.35 -5.79 -13.76
C LYS A 262 24.05 -6.36 -15.00
N THR A 263 23.55 -7.47 -15.54
CA THR A 263 24.06 -8.15 -16.75
C THR A 263 23.07 -7.98 -17.90
N ASP A 264 23.49 -8.27 -19.13
CA ASP A 264 22.61 -8.15 -20.29
C ASP A 264 21.41 -9.11 -20.20
N ASP A 265 21.64 -10.38 -19.83
CA ASP A 265 20.58 -11.36 -19.61
C ASP A 265 19.56 -10.90 -18.55
N THR A 266 20.03 -10.27 -17.46
CA THR A 266 19.13 -9.77 -16.41
C THR A 266 18.39 -8.51 -16.82
N ARG A 267 18.99 -7.67 -17.66
CA ARG A 267 18.29 -6.51 -18.26
C ARG A 267 17.23 -6.97 -19.24
N GLU A 268 17.52 -7.97 -20.07
CA GLU A 268 16.55 -8.54 -20.99
C GLU A 268 15.34 -9.13 -20.24
N LEU A 269 15.60 -9.93 -19.21
CA LEU A 269 14.53 -10.48 -18.37
C LEU A 269 13.70 -9.37 -17.69
N ALA A 270 14.32 -8.27 -17.28
CA ALA A 270 13.63 -7.13 -16.71
C ALA A 270 12.73 -6.43 -17.75
N GLU A 271 13.18 -6.25 -18.98
CA GLU A 271 12.38 -5.69 -20.08
C GLU A 271 11.19 -6.59 -20.46
N GLN A 272 11.40 -7.90 -20.52
CA GLN A 272 10.33 -8.87 -20.72
C GLN A 272 9.26 -8.75 -19.62
N LEU A 273 9.68 -8.65 -18.34
CA LEU A 273 8.75 -8.45 -17.22
C LEU A 273 8.01 -7.11 -17.27
N ARG A 274 8.66 -6.02 -17.70
CA ARG A 274 8.01 -4.70 -17.89
C ARG A 274 6.93 -4.77 -18.96
N THR A 275 7.22 -5.45 -20.07
CA THR A 275 6.30 -5.68 -21.17
C THR A 275 5.09 -6.48 -20.71
N GLU A 276 5.33 -7.61 -20.05
CA GLU A 276 4.26 -8.46 -19.53
C GLU A 276 3.42 -7.78 -18.45
N LEU A 277 4.04 -7.02 -17.54
CA LEU A 277 3.31 -6.24 -16.54
C LEU A 277 2.38 -5.23 -17.21
N THR A 278 2.86 -4.50 -18.21
CA THR A 278 2.08 -3.50 -18.94
C THR A 278 0.89 -4.17 -19.63
N GLY A 279 1.15 -5.20 -20.45
CA GLY A 279 0.10 -5.94 -21.13
C GLY A 279 -0.87 -6.62 -20.17
N ARG A 280 -0.43 -7.03 -18.97
CA ARG A 280 -1.33 -7.59 -17.95
C ARG A 280 -2.22 -6.52 -17.32
N VAL A 281 -1.66 -5.36 -16.98
CA VAL A 281 -2.43 -4.22 -16.45
C VAL A 281 -3.48 -3.78 -17.45
N ASP A 282 -3.13 -3.70 -18.74
CA ASP A 282 -4.07 -3.29 -19.80
C ASP A 282 -5.20 -4.32 -19.96
N ARG A 283 -4.87 -5.62 -19.96
CA ARG A 283 -5.88 -6.70 -19.99
C ARG A 283 -6.82 -6.64 -18.79
N GLU A 284 -6.32 -6.42 -17.58
CA GLU A 284 -7.17 -6.28 -16.40
C GLU A 284 -8.02 -5.00 -16.42
N HIS A 285 -7.47 -3.92 -16.96
CA HIS A 285 -8.19 -2.67 -17.16
C HIS A 285 -9.34 -2.83 -18.16
N ALA A 286 -9.07 -3.43 -19.32
CA ALA A 286 -10.07 -3.73 -20.33
C ALA A 286 -11.18 -4.65 -19.80
N LYS A 287 -10.81 -5.71 -19.05
CA LYS A 287 -11.79 -6.61 -18.40
C LYS A 287 -12.67 -5.87 -17.40
N TRP A 288 -12.09 -5.01 -16.56
CA TRP A 288 -12.85 -4.21 -15.61
C TRP A 288 -13.80 -3.24 -16.31
N GLN A 289 -13.35 -2.53 -17.35
CA GLN A 289 -14.22 -1.65 -18.13
C GLN A 289 -15.37 -2.43 -18.77
N ALA A 290 -15.10 -3.60 -19.36
CA ALA A 290 -16.11 -4.46 -19.94
C ALA A 290 -17.11 -5.01 -18.90
N GLU A 291 -16.66 -5.33 -17.68
CA GLU A 291 -17.54 -5.75 -16.60
C GLU A 291 -18.43 -4.60 -16.12
N VAL A 292 -17.91 -3.37 -16.02
CA VAL A 292 -18.72 -2.18 -15.71
C VAL A 292 -19.76 -1.92 -16.80
N ALA A 293 -19.34 -1.94 -18.06
CA ALA A 293 -20.22 -1.70 -19.20
C ALA A 293 -21.34 -2.75 -19.32
N SER A 294 -21.00 -4.04 -19.22
CA SER A 294 -22.00 -5.13 -19.25
C SER A 294 -22.94 -5.08 -18.05
N THR A 295 -22.42 -4.83 -16.84
CA THR A 295 -23.28 -4.68 -15.65
C THR A 295 -24.26 -3.52 -15.79
N LEU A 296 -23.84 -2.42 -16.41
CA LEU A 296 -24.70 -1.29 -16.69
C LEU A 296 -25.75 -1.62 -17.76
N ALA A 297 -25.36 -2.28 -18.85
CA ALA A 297 -26.27 -2.73 -19.91
C ALA A 297 -27.35 -3.68 -19.38
N ASP A 298 -27.03 -4.52 -18.39
CA ASP A 298 -27.99 -5.40 -17.71
C ASP A 298 -28.96 -4.65 -16.76
N GLY A 299 -28.94 -3.32 -16.74
CA GLY A 299 -29.77 -2.48 -15.86
C GLY A 299 -29.34 -2.51 -14.38
N ARG A 300 -28.19 -3.09 -14.03
CA ARG A 300 -27.72 -3.22 -12.64
C ARG A 300 -26.93 -2.00 -12.18
N MET A 301 -27.54 -0.81 -12.26
CA MET A 301 -26.88 0.50 -12.04
C MET A 301 -26.08 0.59 -10.73
N VAL A 302 -26.67 0.29 -9.57
CA VAL A 302 -25.96 0.34 -8.27
C VAL A 302 -24.73 -0.57 -8.25
N ARG A 303 -24.79 -1.73 -8.91
CA ARG A 303 -23.66 -2.65 -9.01
C ARG A 303 -22.58 -2.07 -9.92
N ALA A 304 -22.95 -1.48 -11.05
CA ALA A 304 -22.02 -0.83 -11.97
C ALA A 304 -21.29 0.34 -11.29
N LEU A 305 -22.00 1.19 -10.55
CA LEU A 305 -21.40 2.27 -9.74
C LEU A 305 -20.41 1.73 -8.70
N ARG A 306 -20.76 0.66 -7.97
CA ARG A 306 -19.84 0.02 -6.99
C ARG A 306 -18.63 -0.64 -7.65
N LEU A 307 -18.76 -1.13 -8.88
CA LEU A 307 -17.65 -1.71 -9.62
C LEU A 307 -16.73 -0.62 -10.18
N SER A 308 -17.29 0.51 -10.60
CA SER A 308 -16.56 1.69 -11.10
C SER A 308 -15.60 2.31 -10.06
N SER A 309 -15.80 2.05 -8.76
CA SER A 309 -14.92 2.52 -7.69
C SER A 309 -13.76 1.58 -7.36
N ARG A 310 -13.66 0.44 -8.06
CA ARG A 310 -12.66 -0.60 -7.82
C ARG A 310 -11.78 -0.87 -9.05
N PRO A 311 -11.01 0.13 -9.52
CA PRO A 311 -10.14 -0.08 -10.66
C PRO A 311 -8.97 -1.03 -10.31
N PRO A 312 -8.41 -1.76 -11.30
CA PRO A 312 -7.25 -2.63 -11.09
C PRO A 312 -5.97 -1.86 -10.72
N LYS A 313 -5.92 -0.56 -11.05
CA LYS A 313 -4.87 0.38 -10.67
C LYS A 313 -5.50 1.66 -10.15
N ALA A 314 -4.96 2.21 -9.05
CA ALA A 314 -5.40 3.51 -8.55
C ALA A 314 -5.28 4.58 -9.65
N GLY A 315 -6.34 5.34 -9.85
CA GLY A 315 -6.40 6.37 -10.88
C GLY A 315 -6.64 5.87 -12.31
N ALA A 316 -6.88 4.57 -12.53
CA ALA A 316 -7.19 4.08 -13.88
C ALA A 316 -8.53 4.68 -14.38
N PRO A 317 -8.54 5.35 -15.55
CA PRO A 317 -9.71 6.09 -16.02
C PRO A 317 -10.78 5.14 -16.60
N LEU A 318 -12.04 5.58 -16.55
CA LEU A 318 -13.10 5.00 -17.38
C LEU A 318 -13.25 5.83 -18.66
N PRO A 319 -13.69 5.22 -19.78
CA PRO A 319 -14.06 5.96 -20.99
C PRO A 319 -15.14 7.02 -20.72
N GLY A 320 -15.08 8.16 -21.41
CA GLY A 320 -16.01 9.28 -21.26
C GLY A 320 -17.48 8.84 -21.39
N ASP A 321 -17.81 8.13 -22.46
CA ASP A 321 -19.15 7.63 -22.75
C ASP A 321 -19.70 6.73 -21.63
N LEU A 322 -18.83 5.93 -20.99
CA LEU A 322 -19.23 5.05 -19.89
C LEU A 322 -19.46 5.86 -18.61
N LEU A 323 -18.67 6.91 -18.38
CA LEU A 323 -18.88 7.84 -17.27
C LEU A 323 -20.20 8.62 -17.43
N GLU A 324 -20.53 9.04 -18.65
CA GLU A 324 -21.79 9.71 -18.97
C GLU A 324 -22.99 8.79 -18.72
N LYS A 325 -22.96 7.56 -19.25
CA LYS A 325 -24.02 6.58 -19.02
C LYS A 325 -24.21 6.23 -17.54
N LEU A 326 -23.10 6.13 -16.78
CA LEU A 326 -23.14 5.93 -15.33
C LEU A 326 -23.75 7.14 -14.60
N ALA A 327 -23.40 8.36 -15.01
CA ALA A 327 -23.93 9.58 -14.41
C ALA A 327 -25.43 9.73 -14.70
N GLN A 328 -25.84 9.51 -15.96
CA GLN A 328 -27.22 9.61 -16.39
C GLN A 328 -28.12 8.62 -15.65
N GLY A 329 -27.80 7.32 -15.65
CA GLY A 329 -28.67 6.37 -14.96
C GLY A 329 -28.63 6.52 -13.43
N ALA A 330 -27.61 7.17 -12.87
CA ALA A 330 -27.60 7.54 -11.45
C ALA A 330 -28.52 8.74 -11.18
N ALA A 331 -28.53 9.73 -12.07
CA ALA A 331 -29.46 10.86 -12.02
C ALA A 331 -30.92 10.40 -12.11
N GLU A 332 -31.23 9.49 -13.03
CA GLU A 332 -32.56 8.87 -13.19
C GLU A 332 -32.98 8.09 -11.94
N GLY A 333 -32.04 7.37 -11.32
CA GLY A 333 -32.27 6.65 -10.06
C GLY A 333 -32.50 7.57 -8.85
N LEU A 334 -32.00 8.80 -8.90
CA LEU A 334 -32.17 9.84 -7.88
C LEU A 334 -33.29 10.80 -8.30
N SER A 335 -34.53 10.30 -8.34
CA SER A 335 -35.74 11.07 -8.65
C SER A 335 -36.67 11.20 -7.44
N SER A 336 -37.67 12.10 -7.54
CA SER A 336 -38.72 12.27 -6.52
C SER A 336 -39.60 11.02 -6.37
N ASP A 337 -39.76 10.25 -7.44
CA ASP A 337 -40.64 9.08 -7.50
C ASP A 337 -39.93 7.80 -7.02
N THR A 338 -38.60 7.85 -6.86
CA THR A 338 -37.83 6.76 -6.28
C THR A 338 -38.04 6.70 -4.77
N GLY A 339 -38.47 5.54 -4.26
CA GLY A 339 -38.56 5.29 -2.82
C GLY A 339 -37.23 5.56 -2.08
N GLN A 340 -37.31 6.19 -0.91
CA GLN A 340 -36.17 6.78 -0.21
C GLN A 340 -35.05 5.78 0.13
N ASP A 341 -35.36 4.53 0.44
CA ASP A 341 -34.36 3.47 0.66
C ASP A 341 -33.52 3.18 -0.59
N ARG A 342 -34.18 3.19 -1.76
CA ARG A 342 -33.51 3.01 -3.05
C ARG A 342 -32.71 4.25 -3.41
N TRP A 343 -33.26 5.43 -3.16
CA TRP A 343 -32.55 6.70 -3.33
C TRP A 343 -31.25 6.70 -2.52
N GLY A 344 -31.31 6.34 -1.23
CA GLY A 344 -30.14 6.23 -0.37
C GLY A 344 -29.12 5.19 -0.84
N THR A 345 -29.60 4.04 -1.32
CA THR A 345 -28.75 2.99 -1.89
C THR A 345 -27.97 3.47 -3.13
N VAL A 346 -28.62 4.25 -4.00
CA VAL A 346 -27.97 4.87 -5.17
C VAL A 346 -26.97 5.91 -4.70
N LEU A 347 -27.33 6.78 -3.73
CA LEU A 347 -26.43 7.80 -3.21
C LEU A 347 -25.14 7.21 -2.61
N ASP A 348 -25.24 6.16 -1.78
CA ASP A 348 -24.07 5.46 -1.22
C ASP A 348 -23.14 4.92 -2.33
N ALA A 349 -23.71 4.45 -3.44
CA ALA A 349 -22.94 3.95 -4.58
C ALA A 349 -22.31 5.09 -5.39
N VAL A 350 -23.05 6.19 -5.62
CA VAL A 350 -22.56 7.39 -6.28
C VAL A 350 -21.40 8.00 -5.51
N ALA A 351 -21.49 8.13 -4.18
CA ALA A 351 -20.46 8.77 -3.35
C ALA A 351 -19.07 8.13 -3.47
N LEU A 352 -19.01 6.82 -3.76
CA LEU A 352 -17.75 6.10 -3.99
C LEU A 352 -17.31 6.08 -5.46
N SER A 353 -18.21 6.40 -6.40
CA SER A 353 -17.94 6.33 -7.83
C SER A 353 -17.11 7.53 -8.32
N PRO A 354 -16.32 7.36 -9.40
CA PRO A 354 -15.71 8.49 -10.11
C PRO A 354 -16.73 9.48 -10.70
N VAL A 355 -18.00 9.09 -10.91
CA VAL A 355 -19.02 10.01 -11.46
C VAL A 355 -19.69 10.91 -10.43
N ARG A 356 -19.33 10.83 -9.15
CA ARG A 356 -20.02 11.56 -8.06
C ARG A 356 -20.13 13.08 -8.26
N GLY A 357 -19.18 13.69 -8.96
CA GLY A 357 -19.20 15.11 -9.29
C GLY A 357 -19.99 15.47 -10.55
N ARG A 358 -20.44 14.48 -11.33
CA ARG A 358 -21.22 14.64 -12.57
C ARG A 358 -22.71 14.37 -12.38
N VAL A 359 -23.11 13.75 -11.27
CA VAL A 359 -24.50 13.36 -11.03
C VAL A 359 -25.30 14.55 -10.52
N VAL A 360 -26.33 14.93 -11.28
CA VAL A 360 -27.37 15.87 -10.85
C VAL A 360 -28.65 15.05 -10.66
N PRO A 361 -29.19 14.93 -9.43
CA PRO A 361 -30.45 14.23 -9.19
C PRO A 361 -31.58 14.77 -10.06
N ALA A 362 -32.38 13.89 -10.67
CA ALA A 362 -33.58 14.29 -11.40
C ALA A 362 -34.64 14.90 -10.48
N GLY A 363 -34.63 14.53 -9.20
CA GLY A 363 -35.53 15.08 -8.19
C GLY A 363 -35.15 14.66 -6.77
N ILE A 364 -35.68 15.40 -5.81
CA ILE A 364 -35.52 15.15 -4.38
C ILE A 364 -36.86 14.63 -3.87
N PRO A 365 -36.89 13.62 -2.97
CA PRO A 365 -38.11 13.24 -2.29
C PRO A 365 -38.75 14.43 -1.57
N ALA A 366 -40.07 14.62 -1.73
CA ALA A 366 -40.77 15.79 -1.17
C ALA A 366 -40.67 15.88 0.37
N GLU A 367 -40.70 14.73 1.05
CA GLU A 367 -40.56 14.65 2.51
C GLU A 367 -39.44 13.66 2.87
N PRO A 368 -38.16 14.10 2.89
CA PRO A 368 -37.03 13.25 3.24
C PRO A 368 -37.15 12.73 4.69
N ASN A 369 -37.05 11.42 4.86
CA ASN A 369 -37.03 10.79 6.17
C ASN A 369 -35.69 11.04 6.88
N LYS A 370 -35.68 10.79 8.20
CA LYS A 370 -34.49 11.02 9.03
C LYS A 370 -33.28 10.22 8.57
N GLU A 371 -33.47 8.96 8.16
CA GLU A 371 -32.38 8.08 7.72
C GLU A 371 -31.69 8.61 6.45
N LEU A 372 -32.48 9.14 5.51
CA LEU A 372 -31.98 9.76 4.29
C LEU A 372 -31.19 11.03 4.59
N LEU A 373 -31.69 11.89 5.48
CA LEU A 373 -30.99 13.11 5.91
C LEU A 373 -29.68 12.80 6.63
N GLU A 374 -29.66 11.79 7.50
CA GLU A 374 -28.43 11.31 8.16
C GLU A 374 -27.41 10.78 7.16
N LEU A 375 -27.89 10.04 6.15
CA LEU A 375 -27.07 9.53 5.05
C LEU A 375 -26.44 10.65 4.22
N VAL A 376 -27.26 11.60 3.77
CA VAL A 376 -26.80 12.77 2.99
C VAL A 376 -25.79 13.58 3.81
N THR A 377 -26.04 13.79 5.09
CA THR A 377 -25.10 14.48 6.00
C THR A 377 -23.77 13.75 6.09
N ARG A 378 -23.79 12.42 6.28
CA ARG A 378 -22.59 11.58 6.34
C ARG A 378 -21.77 11.63 5.06
N LEU A 379 -22.42 11.71 3.90
CA LEU A 379 -21.80 11.72 2.58
C LEU A 379 -21.53 13.14 2.04
N SER A 380 -21.88 14.18 2.78
CA SER A 380 -21.87 15.58 2.31
C SER A 380 -20.51 16.06 1.77
N MET A 381 -19.40 15.58 2.33
CA MET A 381 -18.05 15.87 1.81
C MET A 381 -17.73 15.18 0.47
N GLN A 382 -18.36 14.03 0.20
CA GLN A 382 -18.13 13.26 -1.03
C GLN A 382 -19.05 13.74 -2.17
N VAL A 383 -20.25 14.20 -1.85
CA VAL A 383 -21.30 14.66 -2.78
C VAL A 383 -21.85 16.04 -2.39
N PRO A 384 -21.01 17.09 -2.34
CA PRO A 384 -21.41 18.40 -1.80
C PRO A 384 -22.57 19.04 -2.57
N ALA A 385 -22.61 18.90 -3.91
CA ALA A 385 -23.70 19.43 -4.72
C ALA A 385 -25.05 18.78 -4.39
N ILE A 386 -25.08 17.45 -4.16
CA ILE A 386 -26.29 16.74 -3.77
C ILE A 386 -26.70 17.13 -2.34
N ALA A 387 -25.75 17.26 -1.41
CA ALA A 387 -26.06 17.67 -0.04
C ALA A 387 -26.67 19.08 0.02
N ALA A 388 -26.19 20.00 -0.81
CA ALA A 388 -26.74 21.35 -0.91
C ALA A 388 -28.22 21.36 -1.33
N LEU A 389 -28.65 20.42 -2.17
CA LEU A 389 -30.05 20.27 -2.55
C LEU A 389 -30.98 19.93 -1.37
N PHE A 390 -30.45 19.29 -0.32
CA PHE A 390 -31.16 19.01 0.93
C PHE A 390 -30.98 20.13 1.98
N GLY A 391 -30.33 21.24 1.63
CA GLY A 391 -29.99 22.30 2.58
C GLY A 391 -28.89 21.90 3.59
N ILE A 392 -28.14 20.84 3.32
CA ILE A 392 -27.10 20.32 4.22
C ILE A 392 -25.73 20.83 3.80
N ALA A 393 -25.04 21.54 4.70
CA ALA A 393 -23.68 21.98 4.47
C ALA A 393 -22.67 20.82 4.57
N PRO A 394 -21.61 20.79 3.73
CA PRO A 394 -20.54 19.80 3.81
C PRO A 394 -19.92 19.73 5.21
N THR A 395 -20.12 18.60 5.88
CA THR A 395 -19.69 18.40 7.27
C THR A 395 -18.67 17.29 7.31
N ALA A 396 -17.51 17.56 7.92
CA ALA A 396 -16.47 16.54 8.08
C ALA A 396 -17.01 15.35 8.89
N PRO A 397 -16.75 14.10 8.46
CA PRO A 397 -17.23 12.94 9.19
C PRO A 397 -16.63 12.93 10.60
N PRO A 398 -17.39 12.49 11.62
CA PRO A 398 -16.89 12.42 12.98
C PRO A 398 -15.65 11.53 13.03
N ARG A 399 -14.54 12.04 13.59
CA ARG A 399 -13.31 11.26 13.76
C ARG A 399 -13.63 10.06 14.66
N ASN A 400 -13.73 8.87 14.07
CA ASN A 400 -13.79 7.63 14.82
C ASN A 400 -12.54 7.55 15.70
N LYS A 401 -12.72 7.76 17.02
CA LYS A 401 -11.68 7.50 18.03
C LYS A 401 -11.38 6.01 17.98
N ARG A 402 -10.48 5.60 17.10
CA ARG A 402 -9.87 4.27 17.15
C ARG A 402 -9.29 4.12 18.55
N ARG A 403 -9.92 3.29 19.38
CA ARG A 403 -9.34 2.77 20.62
C ARG A 403 -7.98 2.20 20.24
N ARG A 404 -6.91 2.93 20.57
CA ARG A 404 -5.56 2.38 20.49
C ARG A 404 -5.55 1.21 21.46
N GLY A 405 -5.45 0.00 20.92
CA GLY A 405 -5.24 -1.18 21.76
C GLY A 405 -3.95 -1.00 22.56
N PRO A 406 -3.87 -1.60 23.77
CA PRO A 406 -2.64 -1.57 24.54
C PRO A 406 -1.52 -2.20 23.70
N ARG A 407 -0.41 -1.48 23.57
CA ARG A 407 0.82 -2.06 23.01
C ARG A 407 1.33 -3.09 24.01
N SER A 408 1.44 -4.34 23.57
CA SER A 408 2.19 -5.40 24.25
C SER A 408 3.68 -5.19 24.07
#